data_AF-F6FQ52-F1
#
_entry.id   AF-F6FQ52-F1
#
_cell.length_a   1.000
_cell.length_b   1.000
_cell.length_c   1.000
_cell.angle_alpha   90.00
_cell.angle_beta   90.00
_cell.angle_gamma   90.00
#
_symmetry.space_group_name_H-M   'P 1'
#
loop_
_entity.id
_entity.type
_entity.pdbx_description
1 polymer ?
#
loop_
_entity_poly.entity_id
_entity_poly.type
_entity_poly.pdbx_seq_one_letter_code
_entity_poly.pdbx_strand_id
1 'polypeptide(L)'
;MLAIARAPHPAVVSALQADGVGIVGPTAASGWTAVWLPDAERLLPLGDVVSIEEDDDGDLTLGVHASGRSRVWTWSCDPEGRSPSEVQDASRSLCEVFGRPERERELADLLQDAPGAEDVASSLDLVLGLPALDEPAPERAVALTRADRTAAHVAARVLAGEIGRTGFVTLEHGWSAIRPLDAAEAHEMVTPTLAAGADGRHPAALSLWRGPGGTSGFLIALGPDDVSAVAWNTDWRDLETDGWEHRDAVATTLAEHVGTGDVDLPELRALVRARTWNGDPLARLAFLLGLPPTTLAMLDDHDDAPALELVEPASMWRVVWDAAKETNREPWITARWLQLTIAVAAILIGLVALAAAATGYAVIATDGAFVDQDGVDAGDWAFTVMMTVAAPLNLWCAVQLIRRGTFF
;
A
#
# COMPACT_ATOMS: atom_id res chain seq x y z
N MET A 1 -15.75 4.99 -4.29
CA MET A 1 -16.72 5.06 -5.41
C MET A 1 -16.00 5.45 -6.71
N LEU A 2 -16.36 4.77 -7.80
CA LEU A 2 -15.95 5.09 -9.16
C LEU A 2 -17.05 5.92 -9.85
N ALA A 3 -16.66 6.97 -10.57
CA ALA A 3 -17.55 7.74 -11.41
C ALA A 3 -16.95 7.97 -12.80
N ILE A 4 -17.80 8.11 -13.80
CA ILE A 4 -17.44 8.34 -15.19
C ILE A 4 -18.24 9.55 -15.67
N ALA A 5 -17.56 10.66 -15.93
CA ALA A 5 -18.18 11.92 -16.32
C ALA A 5 -17.95 12.21 -17.80
N ARG A 6 -19.00 12.67 -18.48
CA ARG A 6 -18.92 13.11 -19.88
C ARG A 6 -18.38 14.53 -19.97
N ALA A 7 -17.12 14.70 -19.61
CA ALA A 7 -16.43 15.98 -19.62
C ALA A 7 -14.94 15.76 -19.93
N PRO A 8 -14.26 16.75 -20.55
CA PRO A 8 -12.84 16.64 -20.81
C PRO A 8 -12.04 16.71 -19.49
N HIS A 9 -10.94 15.97 -19.41
CA HIS A 9 -10.09 15.86 -18.22
C HIS A 9 -9.77 17.21 -17.53
N PRO A 10 -9.36 18.29 -18.24
CA PRO A 10 -9.09 19.58 -17.59
C PRO A 10 -10.30 20.20 -16.89
N ALA A 11 -11.52 19.96 -17.38
CA ALA A 11 -12.75 20.47 -16.76
C ALA A 11 -13.07 19.71 -15.48
N VAL A 12 -12.93 18.37 -15.50
CA VAL A 12 -13.13 17.51 -14.33
C VAL A 12 -12.14 17.88 -13.22
N VAL A 13 -10.85 17.95 -13.54
CA VAL A 13 -9.81 18.39 -12.62
C VAL A 13 -10.13 19.77 -12.04
N SER A 14 -10.47 20.75 -12.88
CA SER A 14 -10.75 22.12 -12.40
C SER A 14 -11.94 22.18 -11.44
N ALA A 15 -12.94 21.31 -11.63
CA ALA A 15 -14.11 21.24 -10.76
C ALA A 15 -13.79 20.67 -9.38
N LEU A 16 -12.90 19.67 -9.32
CA LEU A 16 -12.55 18.97 -8.08
C LEU A 16 -11.35 19.58 -7.34
N GLN A 17 -10.53 20.38 -8.04
CA GLN A 17 -9.28 20.91 -7.50
C GLN A 17 -9.46 21.86 -6.31
N ALA A 18 -10.61 22.53 -6.17
CA ALA A 18 -10.88 23.42 -5.04
C ALA A 18 -10.97 22.66 -3.71
N ASP A 19 -11.49 21.43 -3.76
CA ASP A 19 -11.62 20.57 -2.59
C ASP A 19 -10.39 19.68 -2.40
N GLY A 20 -9.61 19.49 -3.47
CA GLY A 20 -8.37 18.72 -3.44
C GLY A 20 -8.59 17.23 -3.16
N VAL A 21 -9.72 16.66 -3.58
CA VAL A 21 -10.10 15.27 -3.29
C VAL A 21 -10.31 14.49 -4.57
N GLY A 22 -9.80 13.26 -4.59
CA GLY A 22 -10.07 12.26 -5.60
C GLY A 22 -8.98 12.11 -6.67
N ILE A 23 -9.12 11.05 -7.46
CA ILE A 23 -8.17 10.65 -8.50
C ILE A 23 -8.88 10.74 -9.85
N VAL A 24 -8.33 11.51 -10.78
CA VAL A 24 -8.91 11.73 -12.11
C VAL A 24 -8.09 10.96 -13.15
N GLY A 25 -8.73 10.03 -13.85
CA GLY A 25 -8.13 9.21 -14.91
C GLY A 25 -8.23 9.84 -16.30
N PRO A 26 -7.78 9.13 -17.36
CA PRO A 26 -7.78 9.65 -18.73
C PRO A 26 -9.20 9.93 -19.27
N THR A 27 -9.27 10.79 -20.29
CA THR A 27 -10.47 10.95 -21.11
C THR A 27 -10.41 10.02 -22.32
N ALA A 28 -11.39 9.13 -22.48
CA ALA A 28 -11.54 8.32 -23.68
C ALA A 28 -11.87 9.17 -24.91
N ALA A 29 -11.63 8.64 -26.11
CA ALA A 29 -12.00 9.31 -27.36
C ALA A 29 -13.52 9.62 -27.47
N SER A 30 -14.35 8.90 -26.72
CA SER A 30 -15.79 9.11 -26.57
C SER A 30 -16.15 10.35 -25.74
N GLY A 31 -15.18 10.98 -25.08
CA GLY A 31 -15.35 12.17 -24.24
C GLY A 31 -15.69 11.88 -22.78
N TRP A 32 -15.58 10.63 -22.35
CA TRP A 32 -15.81 10.19 -20.97
C TRP A 32 -14.50 10.12 -20.19
N THR A 33 -14.52 10.60 -18.94
CA THR A 33 -13.36 10.65 -18.04
C THR A 33 -13.65 9.87 -16.76
N ALA A 34 -12.74 8.98 -16.36
CA ALA A 34 -12.83 8.22 -15.12
C ALA A 34 -12.43 9.09 -13.92
N VAL A 35 -13.10 8.91 -12.79
CA VAL A 35 -12.83 9.61 -11.54
C VAL A 35 -13.11 8.70 -10.36
N TRP A 36 -12.18 8.58 -9.44
CA TRP A 36 -12.39 8.00 -8.11
C TRP A 36 -12.58 9.12 -7.11
N LEU A 37 -13.74 9.16 -6.45
CA LEU A 37 -14.05 10.22 -5.49
C LEU A 37 -15.08 9.74 -4.47
N PRO A 38 -15.14 10.37 -3.28
CA PRO A 38 -16.13 10.01 -2.25
C PRO A 38 -17.57 10.39 -2.62
N ASP A 39 -17.77 11.36 -3.51
CA ASP A 39 -19.10 11.91 -3.83
C ASP A 39 -19.20 12.32 -5.31
N ALA A 40 -19.96 11.54 -6.09
CA ALA A 40 -20.16 11.74 -7.52
C ALA A 40 -21.08 12.92 -7.84
N GLU A 41 -21.86 13.44 -6.87
CA GLU A 41 -22.75 14.59 -7.10
C GLU A 41 -21.97 15.84 -7.52
N ARG A 42 -20.70 15.92 -7.12
CA ARG A 42 -19.77 17.00 -7.51
C ARG A 42 -19.54 17.09 -9.02
N LEU A 43 -19.76 16.00 -9.75
CA LEU A 43 -19.56 15.92 -11.20
C LEU A 43 -20.83 16.29 -11.99
N LEU A 44 -22.00 16.32 -11.37
CA LEU A 44 -23.28 16.61 -12.04
C LEU A 44 -23.32 17.96 -12.79
N PRO A 45 -22.69 19.05 -12.30
CA PRO A 45 -22.62 20.30 -13.05
C PRO A 45 -21.85 20.20 -14.38
N LEU A 46 -21.04 19.16 -14.57
CA LEU A 46 -20.22 18.97 -15.77
C LEU A 46 -20.98 18.27 -16.91
N GLY A 47 -22.10 17.59 -16.62
CA GLY A 47 -22.94 16.94 -17.62
C GLY A 47 -23.42 15.55 -17.20
N ASP A 48 -23.41 14.62 -18.15
CA ASP A 48 -23.82 13.24 -17.89
C ASP A 48 -22.77 12.53 -17.01
N VAL A 49 -23.22 11.79 -15.99
CA VAL A 49 -22.37 11.08 -15.03
C VAL A 49 -22.94 9.69 -14.78
N VAL A 50 -22.06 8.70 -14.71
CA VAL A 50 -22.37 7.35 -14.24
C VAL A 50 -21.54 7.07 -12.99
N SER A 51 -22.14 6.58 -11.91
CA SER A 51 -21.47 6.27 -10.65
C SER A 51 -21.68 4.82 -10.25
N ILE A 52 -20.65 4.21 -9.66
CA ILE A 52 -20.61 2.82 -9.22
C ILE A 52 -20.02 2.82 -7.81
N GLU A 53 -20.79 2.35 -6.85
CA GLU A 53 -20.42 2.32 -5.44
C GLU A 53 -20.87 1.01 -4.83
N GLU A 54 -20.00 0.41 -4.03
CA GLU A 54 -20.32 -0.73 -3.17
C GLU A 54 -20.12 -0.25 -1.73
N ASP A 55 -21.14 -0.45 -0.90
CA ASP A 55 -21.09 -0.06 0.51
C ASP A 55 -20.56 -1.18 1.43
N ASP A 56 -20.37 -0.86 2.71
CA ASP A 56 -19.83 -1.80 3.70
C ASP A 56 -20.77 -3.00 3.97
N ASP A 57 -22.05 -2.87 3.63
CA ASP A 57 -23.05 -3.94 3.76
C ASP A 57 -23.05 -4.87 2.53
N GLY A 58 -22.25 -4.55 1.51
CA GLY A 58 -22.15 -5.30 0.25
C GLY A 58 -23.33 -5.02 -0.68
N ASP A 59 -23.98 -3.86 -0.56
CA ASP A 59 -24.95 -3.38 -1.53
C ASP A 59 -24.25 -2.54 -2.62
N LEU A 60 -24.50 -2.91 -3.86
CA LEU A 60 -23.97 -2.24 -5.04
C LEU A 60 -25.01 -1.24 -5.57
N THR A 61 -24.60 0.02 -5.65
CA THR A 61 -25.38 1.13 -6.19
C THR A 61 -24.80 1.59 -7.52
N LEU A 62 -25.66 1.59 -8.55
CA LEU A 62 -25.39 2.15 -9.86
C LEU A 62 -26.24 3.40 -10.07
N GLY A 63 -25.58 4.55 -10.24
CA GLY A 63 -26.23 5.82 -10.57
C GLY A 63 -26.01 6.21 -12.02
N VAL A 64 -27.05 6.67 -12.70
CA VAL A 64 -26.96 7.30 -14.03
C VAL A 64 -27.66 8.65 -13.96
N HIS A 65 -26.88 9.72 -14.10
CA HIS A 65 -27.37 11.06 -14.33
C HIS A 65 -27.16 11.44 -15.78
N ALA A 66 -28.26 11.65 -16.51
CA ALA A 66 -28.16 12.06 -17.91
C ALA A 66 -29.32 12.98 -18.30
N SER A 67 -28.99 14.03 -19.07
CA SER A 67 -29.99 15.00 -19.54
C SER A 67 -30.86 15.58 -18.40
N GLY A 68 -30.27 15.83 -17.22
CA GLY A 68 -30.95 16.38 -16.05
C GLY A 68 -31.89 15.42 -15.33
N ARG A 69 -31.86 14.12 -15.65
CA ARG A 69 -32.60 13.06 -14.94
C ARG A 69 -31.61 12.14 -14.24
N SER A 70 -31.90 11.80 -13.00
CA SER A 70 -31.16 10.77 -12.24
C SER A 70 -31.98 9.49 -12.16
N ARG A 71 -31.33 8.36 -12.39
CA ARG A 71 -31.82 7.02 -12.07
C ARG A 71 -30.78 6.33 -11.21
N VAL A 72 -31.24 5.59 -10.23
CA VAL A 72 -30.39 4.86 -9.31
C VAL A 72 -30.99 3.48 -9.15
N TRP A 73 -30.14 2.47 -9.23
CA TRP A 73 -30.48 1.09 -8.93
C TRP A 73 -29.54 0.62 -7.84
N THR A 74 -30.09 -0.08 -6.85
CA THR A 74 -29.34 -0.67 -5.74
C THR A 74 -29.72 -2.12 -5.63
N TRP A 75 -28.72 -2.98 -5.57
CA TRP A 75 -28.90 -4.42 -5.46
C TRP A 75 -27.82 -5.01 -4.56
N SER A 76 -28.14 -6.12 -3.90
CA SER A 76 -27.13 -6.87 -3.16
C SER A 76 -26.06 -7.42 -4.11
N CYS A 77 -24.83 -7.54 -3.62
CA CYS A 77 -23.74 -8.24 -4.30
C CYS A 77 -23.98 -9.75 -4.44
N ASP A 78 -24.98 -10.32 -3.75
CA ASP A 78 -25.46 -11.67 -4.05
C ASP A 78 -26.21 -11.67 -5.40
N PRO A 79 -25.68 -12.34 -6.45
CA PRO A 79 -26.30 -12.36 -7.77
C PRO A 79 -27.69 -13.03 -7.77
N GLU A 80 -28.01 -13.86 -6.77
CA GLU A 80 -29.35 -14.44 -6.62
C GLU A 80 -30.41 -13.39 -6.23
N GLY A 81 -29.99 -12.24 -5.69
CA GLY A 81 -30.85 -11.13 -5.27
C GLY A 81 -31.19 -10.11 -6.37
N ARG A 82 -30.55 -10.17 -7.54
CA ARG A 82 -30.74 -9.17 -8.62
C ARG A 82 -31.95 -9.46 -9.48
N SER A 83 -32.89 -8.51 -9.50
CA SER A 83 -34.06 -8.56 -10.39
C SER A 83 -33.65 -8.38 -11.86
N PRO A 84 -33.93 -9.36 -12.75
CA PRO A 84 -33.58 -9.24 -14.17
C PRO A 84 -34.22 -8.02 -14.85
N SER A 85 -35.39 -7.58 -14.39
CA SER A 85 -36.04 -6.39 -14.96
C SER A 85 -35.33 -5.08 -14.57
N GLU A 86 -34.73 -5.02 -13.39
CA GLU A 86 -33.97 -3.84 -12.94
C GLU A 86 -32.63 -3.77 -13.67
N VAL A 87 -31.93 -4.91 -13.79
CA VAL A 87 -30.71 -5.04 -14.60
C VAL A 87 -30.96 -4.66 -16.06
N GLN A 88 -32.11 -5.06 -16.61
CA GLN A 88 -32.47 -4.69 -17.98
C GLN A 88 -32.80 -3.20 -18.13
N ASP A 89 -33.38 -2.55 -17.12
CA ASP A 89 -33.62 -1.10 -17.16
C ASP A 89 -32.33 -0.29 -16.97
N ALA A 90 -31.42 -0.76 -16.11
CA ALA A 90 -30.10 -0.20 -15.90
C ALA A 90 -29.24 -0.27 -17.16
N SER A 91 -29.11 -1.46 -17.76
CA SER A 91 -28.37 -1.67 -19.01
C SER A 91 -28.91 -0.83 -20.17
N ARG A 92 -30.24 -0.72 -20.33
CA ARG A 92 -30.84 0.19 -21.32
C ARG A 92 -30.41 1.63 -21.08
N SER A 93 -30.54 2.10 -19.84
CA SER A 93 -30.19 3.48 -19.48
C SER A 93 -28.71 3.78 -19.75
N LEU A 94 -27.80 2.86 -19.39
CA LEU A 94 -26.38 2.96 -19.68
C LEU A 94 -26.10 2.99 -21.19
N CYS A 95 -26.63 2.03 -21.93
CA CYS A 95 -26.45 1.97 -23.39
C CYS A 95 -27.00 3.21 -24.11
N GLU A 96 -28.12 3.78 -23.65
CA GLU A 96 -28.64 5.06 -24.17
C GLU A 96 -27.64 6.20 -23.93
N VAL A 97 -27.10 6.31 -22.71
CA VAL A 97 -26.17 7.39 -22.31
C VAL A 97 -24.83 7.30 -23.05
N PHE A 98 -24.28 6.10 -23.19
CA PHE A 98 -23.04 5.86 -23.92
C PHE A 98 -23.24 5.76 -25.44
N GLY A 99 -24.48 5.85 -25.93
CA GLY A 99 -24.79 5.83 -27.36
C GLY A 99 -24.55 4.48 -28.03
N ARG A 100 -24.76 3.37 -27.30
CA ARG A 100 -24.62 1.97 -27.75
C ARG A 100 -25.87 1.12 -27.48
N PRO A 101 -27.07 1.52 -27.93
CA PRO A 101 -28.32 0.79 -27.67
C PRO A 101 -28.29 -0.66 -28.19
N GLU A 102 -27.50 -0.96 -29.23
CA GLU A 102 -27.36 -2.31 -29.79
C GLU A 102 -26.68 -3.31 -28.84
N ARG A 103 -26.04 -2.84 -27.77
CA ARG A 103 -25.33 -3.65 -26.78
C ARG A 103 -26.14 -3.93 -25.51
N GLU A 104 -27.38 -3.44 -25.40
CA GLU A 104 -28.22 -3.57 -24.19
C GLU A 104 -28.25 -5.00 -23.65
N ARG A 105 -28.49 -5.98 -24.53
CA ARG A 105 -28.60 -7.38 -24.13
C ARG A 105 -27.30 -7.95 -23.57
N GLU A 106 -26.18 -7.67 -24.24
CA GLU A 106 -24.86 -8.13 -23.83
C GLU A 106 -24.48 -7.52 -22.47
N LEU A 107 -24.76 -6.24 -22.26
CA LEU A 107 -24.52 -5.58 -20.99
C LEU A 107 -25.43 -6.11 -19.88
N ALA A 108 -26.71 -6.35 -20.16
CA ALA A 108 -27.64 -6.92 -19.18
C ALA A 108 -27.17 -8.29 -18.69
N ASP A 109 -26.71 -9.16 -19.61
CA ASP A 109 -26.20 -10.48 -19.27
C ASP A 109 -24.96 -10.38 -18.36
N LEU A 110 -24.01 -9.47 -18.66
CA LEU A 110 -22.81 -9.27 -17.83
C LEU A 110 -23.13 -8.67 -16.45
N LEU A 111 -24.00 -7.65 -16.38
CA LEU A 111 -24.40 -7.02 -15.12
C LEU A 111 -25.19 -7.98 -14.21
N GLN A 112 -25.89 -8.96 -14.78
CA GLN A 112 -26.59 -9.98 -14.00
C GLN A 112 -25.60 -10.87 -13.21
N ASP A 113 -24.43 -11.15 -13.79
CA ASP A 113 -23.45 -12.09 -13.25
C ASP A 113 -22.31 -11.42 -12.45
N ALA A 114 -22.21 -10.09 -12.46
CA ALA A 114 -21.12 -9.32 -11.84
C ALA A 114 -21.25 -9.24 -10.31
N PRO A 115 -20.46 -9.94 -9.47
CA PRO A 115 -20.72 -9.99 -8.03
C PRO A 115 -20.50 -8.65 -7.31
N GLY A 116 -19.53 -7.81 -7.72
CA GLY A 116 -19.25 -6.53 -7.05
C GLY A 116 -19.11 -5.31 -7.97
N ALA A 117 -18.75 -4.16 -7.38
CA ALA A 117 -18.52 -2.92 -8.11
C ALA A 117 -17.41 -3.04 -9.17
N GLU A 118 -16.32 -3.73 -8.85
CA GLU A 118 -15.19 -3.96 -9.76
C GLU A 118 -15.60 -4.78 -10.99
N ASP A 119 -16.42 -5.82 -10.81
CA ASP A 119 -16.94 -6.64 -11.90
C ASP A 119 -17.93 -5.86 -12.78
N VAL A 120 -18.73 -4.98 -12.18
CA VAL A 120 -19.60 -4.07 -12.92
C VAL A 120 -18.77 -3.08 -13.72
N ALA A 121 -17.76 -2.45 -13.13
CA ALA A 121 -16.84 -1.55 -13.82
C ALA A 121 -16.17 -2.25 -15.02
N SER A 122 -15.66 -3.46 -14.81
CA SER A 122 -15.07 -4.32 -15.85
C SER A 122 -16.07 -4.67 -16.96
N SER A 123 -17.30 -5.01 -16.59
CA SER A 123 -18.38 -5.31 -17.55
C SER A 123 -18.75 -4.11 -18.41
N LEU A 124 -18.78 -2.92 -17.81
CA LEU A 124 -19.04 -1.68 -18.54
C LEU A 124 -17.89 -1.34 -19.50
N ASP A 125 -16.64 -1.52 -19.09
CA ASP A 125 -15.49 -1.25 -19.95
C ASP A 125 -15.51 -2.13 -21.21
N LEU A 126 -15.74 -3.43 -21.03
CA LEU A 126 -15.84 -4.41 -22.12
C LEU A 126 -16.87 -4.03 -23.19
N VAL A 127 -18.01 -3.45 -22.79
CA VAL A 127 -19.14 -3.21 -23.70
C VAL A 127 -19.22 -1.76 -24.19
N LEU A 128 -18.91 -0.80 -23.33
CA LEU A 128 -19.17 0.62 -23.56
C LEU A 128 -17.94 1.38 -24.06
N GLY A 129 -16.74 0.79 -23.96
CA GLY A 129 -15.49 1.40 -24.37
C GLY A 129 -15.18 2.61 -23.50
N LEU A 130 -15.03 2.35 -22.21
CA LEU A 130 -14.78 3.37 -21.19
C LEU A 130 -13.34 3.89 -21.30
N PRO A 131 -13.02 5.03 -20.66
CA PRO A 131 -11.62 5.35 -20.34
C PRO A 131 -11.00 4.25 -19.48
N ALA A 132 -9.67 4.21 -19.41
CA ALA A 132 -9.00 3.36 -18.43
C ALA A 132 -9.54 3.70 -17.02
N LEU A 133 -9.96 2.68 -16.29
CA LEU A 133 -10.62 2.81 -15.00
C LEU A 133 -9.65 2.69 -13.82
N ASP A 134 -8.48 2.09 -14.06
CA ASP A 134 -7.44 1.90 -13.07
C ASP A 134 -6.13 2.60 -13.49
N GLU A 135 -5.35 2.98 -12.48
CA GLU A 135 -4.00 3.45 -12.68
C GLU A 135 -3.14 2.35 -13.33
N PRO A 136 -2.17 2.73 -14.19
CA PRO A 136 -1.34 1.76 -14.87
C PRO A 136 -0.52 0.95 -13.86
N ALA A 137 -0.80 -0.34 -13.77
CA ALA A 137 0.00 -1.24 -12.96
C ALA A 137 1.46 -1.26 -13.45
N PRO A 138 2.43 -1.18 -12.53
CA PRO A 138 3.84 -1.41 -12.83
C PRO A 138 4.05 -2.77 -13.50
N GLU A 139 4.79 -2.78 -14.61
CA GLU A 139 5.26 -4.01 -15.25
C GLU A 139 6.60 -4.46 -14.65
N ARG A 140 7.40 -3.49 -14.21
CA ARG A 140 8.74 -3.71 -13.65
C ARG A 140 8.97 -2.71 -12.53
N ALA A 141 9.55 -3.16 -11.43
CA ALA A 141 9.91 -2.31 -10.30
C ALA A 141 11.25 -2.74 -9.69
N VAL A 142 11.98 -1.78 -9.14
CA VAL A 142 13.18 -2.02 -8.33
C VAL A 142 13.16 -1.11 -7.13
N ALA A 143 13.29 -1.68 -5.93
CA ALA A 143 13.34 -0.94 -4.69
C ALA A 143 14.77 -0.88 -4.15
N LEU A 144 15.18 0.31 -3.72
CA LEU A 144 16.52 0.64 -3.27
C LEU A 144 16.49 1.09 -1.82
N THR A 145 17.51 0.69 -1.06
CA THR A 145 17.73 1.19 0.29
C THR A 145 19.23 1.26 0.60
N ARG A 146 19.62 2.17 1.50
CA ARG A 146 20.96 2.19 2.12
C ARG A 146 21.00 1.53 3.49
N ALA A 147 19.96 0.76 3.84
CA ALA A 147 19.98 -0.07 5.04
C ALA A 147 21.17 -1.03 5.05
N ASP A 148 21.57 -1.47 6.24
CA ASP A 148 22.55 -2.55 6.38
C ASP A 148 22.15 -3.75 5.52
N ARG A 149 23.13 -4.38 4.87
CA ARG A 149 22.92 -5.52 3.96
C ARG A 149 22.08 -6.61 4.62
N THR A 150 22.31 -6.90 5.89
CA THR A 150 21.60 -7.95 6.62
C THR A 150 20.12 -7.59 6.77
N ALA A 151 19.82 -6.34 7.12
CA ALA A 151 18.45 -5.85 7.26
C ALA A 151 17.71 -5.85 5.91
N ALA A 152 18.37 -5.38 4.84
CA ALA A 152 17.81 -5.39 3.50
C ALA A 152 17.56 -6.82 2.97
N HIS A 153 18.49 -7.75 3.23
CA HIS A 153 18.33 -9.16 2.86
C HIS A 153 17.19 -9.83 3.64
N VAL A 154 17.08 -9.54 4.93
CA VAL A 154 15.97 -10.00 5.77
C VAL A 154 14.62 -9.49 5.23
N ALA A 155 14.51 -8.21 4.89
CA ALA A 155 13.32 -7.66 4.28
C ALA A 155 12.99 -8.36 2.94
N ALA A 156 14.00 -8.62 2.10
CA ALA A 156 13.83 -9.38 0.86
C ALA A 156 13.26 -10.80 1.09
N ARG A 157 13.67 -11.48 2.18
CA ARG A 157 13.16 -12.81 2.54
C ARG A 157 11.71 -12.79 2.99
N VAL A 158 11.33 -11.76 3.75
CA VAL A 158 9.93 -11.55 4.18
C VAL A 158 9.06 -11.30 2.96
N LEU A 159 9.48 -10.36 2.10
CA LEU A 159 8.78 -10.05 0.86
C LEU A 159 8.65 -11.30 -0.02
N ALA A 160 9.71 -12.09 -0.16
CA ALA A 160 9.64 -13.32 -0.96
C ALA A 160 8.57 -14.32 -0.47
N GLY A 161 8.24 -14.30 0.83
CA GLY A 161 7.17 -15.11 1.40
C GLY A 161 5.75 -14.61 1.07
N GLU A 162 5.59 -13.31 0.87
CA GLU A 162 4.29 -12.65 0.63
C GLU A 162 3.99 -12.47 -0.87
N ILE A 163 5.00 -12.09 -1.67
CA ILE A 163 4.81 -11.65 -3.07
C ILE A 163 5.44 -12.59 -4.10
N GLY A 164 5.98 -13.73 -3.66
CA GLY A 164 6.62 -14.71 -4.53
C GLY A 164 8.09 -14.39 -4.81
N ARG A 165 8.57 -14.69 -6.03
CA ARG A 165 10.02 -14.66 -6.28
C ARG A 165 10.58 -13.24 -6.21
N THR A 166 11.60 -13.08 -5.38
CA THR A 166 12.25 -11.80 -5.13
C THR A 166 13.76 -11.93 -5.33
N GLY A 167 14.32 -11.05 -6.16
CA GLY A 167 15.76 -10.92 -6.38
C GLY A 167 16.36 -9.88 -5.43
N PHE A 168 17.56 -10.17 -4.91
CA PHE A 168 18.34 -9.26 -4.07
C PHE A 168 19.75 -9.07 -4.61
N VAL A 169 20.29 -7.86 -4.48
CA VAL A 169 21.70 -7.59 -4.78
C VAL A 169 22.20 -6.40 -3.97
N THR A 170 23.47 -6.44 -3.58
CA THR A 170 24.18 -5.25 -3.05
C THR A 170 24.85 -4.52 -4.20
N LEU A 171 24.61 -3.23 -4.29
CA LEU A 171 25.16 -2.32 -5.28
C LEU A 171 26.29 -1.49 -4.67
N GLU A 172 26.91 -0.66 -5.51
CA GLU A 172 27.97 0.25 -5.07
C GLU A 172 27.48 1.30 -4.06
N HIS A 173 28.41 1.90 -3.32
CA HIS A 173 28.14 3.01 -2.39
C HIS A 173 27.12 2.68 -1.27
N GLY A 174 27.03 1.41 -0.87
CA GLY A 174 26.21 0.96 0.25
C GLY A 174 24.73 0.76 -0.07
N TRP A 175 24.36 0.82 -1.36
CA TRP A 175 23.01 0.53 -1.80
C TRP A 175 22.73 -0.97 -1.81
N SER A 176 21.52 -1.35 -1.45
CA SER A 176 20.95 -2.67 -1.73
C SER A 176 19.70 -2.50 -2.60
N ALA A 177 19.49 -3.43 -3.51
CA ALA A 177 18.35 -3.44 -4.41
C ALA A 177 17.55 -4.74 -4.23
N ILE A 178 16.24 -4.57 -4.19
CA ILE A 178 15.25 -5.65 -4.21
C ILE A 178 14.42 -5.51 -5.47
N ARG A 179 14.23 -6.62 -6.16
CA ARG A 179 13.39 -6.68 -7.35
C ARG A 179 12.33 -7.76 -7.20
N PRO A 180 11.02 -7.40 -7.16
CA PRO A 180 9.96 -8.38 -7.34
C PRO A 180 10.01 -8.92 -8.78
N LEU A 181 10.01 -10.25 -8.94
CA LEU A 181 10.12 -10.89 -10.25
C LEU A 181 8.76 -11.36 -10.80
N ASP A 182 7.81 -11.67 -9.91
CA ASP A 182 6.51 -12.23 -10.29
C ASP A 182 5.35 -11.24 -10.11
N ALA A 183 5.51 -10.17 -9.31
CA ALA A 183 4.47 -9.20 -8.96
C ALA A 183 5.05 -7.78 -8.84
N ALA A 184 5.20 -7.08 -9.96
CA ALA A 184 5.82 -5.75 -9.97
C ALA A 184 4.96 -4.70 -9.26
N GLU A 185 3.64 -4.84 -9.31
CA GLU A 185 2.66 -4.05 -8.56
C GLU A 185 2.89 -4.09 -7.05
N ALA A 186 3.52 -5.15 -6.53
CA ALA A 186 3.83 -5.26 -5.11
C ALA A 186 4.87 -4.24 -4.61
N HIS A 187 5.43 -3.39 -5.48
CA HIS A 187 6.38 -2.35 -5.08
C HIS A 187 5.81 -1.37 -4.04
N GLU A 188 4.49 -1.18 -4.01
CA GLU A 188 3.79 -0.37 -2.99
C GLU A 188 3.95 -0.97 -1.59
N MET A 189 4.02 -2.30 -1.46
CA MET A 189 4.30 -2.99 -0.21
C MET A 189 5.81 -3.13 0.05
N VAL A 190 6.61 -3.34 -0.99
CA VAL A 190 8.07 -3.55 -0.88
C VAL A 190 8.75 -2.33 -0.26
N THR A 191 8.38 -1.12 -0.70
CA THR A 191 9.11 0.10 -0.33
C THR A 191 8.93 0.48 1.14
N PRO A 192 7.72 0.52 1.71
CA PRO A 192 7.52 0.78 3.14
C PRO A 192 8.13 -0.32 4.00
N THR A 193 8.06 -1.59 3.56
CA THR A 193 8.71 -2.72 4.25
C THR A 193 10.22 -2.53 4.34
N LEU A 194 10.85 -2.06 3.26
CA LEU A 194 12.27 -1.72 3.25
C LEU A 194 12.60 -0.53 4.15
N ALA A 195 11.77 0.52 4.11
CA ALA A 195 11.97 1.71 4.96
C ALA A 195 11.85 1.37 6.46
N ALA A 196 10.94 0.47 6.84
CA ALA A 196 10.81 0.00 8.22
C ALA A 196 12.08 -0.74 8.73
N GLY A 197 12.83 -1.38 7.83
CA GLY A 197 14.11 -2.02 8.13
C GLY A 197 15.32 -1.09 8.01
N ALA A 198 15.12 0.15 7.56
CA ALA A 198 16.19 1.11 7.36
C ALA A 198 16.67 1.67 8.72
N ASP A 199 17.98 1.92 8.83
CA ASP A 199 18.54 2.45 10.06
C ASP A 199 18.23 3.95 10.20
N GLY A 200 18.33 4.47 11.43
CA GLY A 200 18.06 5.89 11.69
C GLY A 200 19.04 6.87 11.03
N ARG A 201 20.07 6.40 10.31
CA ARG A 201 20.99 7.25 9.53
C ARG A 201 20.51 7.42 8.09
N HIS A 202 19.85 6.41 7.53
CA HIS A 202 19.31 6.42 6.18
C HIS A 202 17.90 5.84 6.14
N PRO A 203 16.88 6.54 6.68
CA PRO A 203 15.54 5.99 6.91
C PRO A 203 14.73 5.76 5.61
N ALA A 204 15.31 6.00 4.43
CA ALA A 204 14.58 6.01 3.18
C ALA A 204 14.73 4.72 2.37
N ALA A 205 13.62 4.28 1.81
CA ALA A 205 13.57 3.37 0.67
C ALA A 205 12.99 4.09 -0.54
N LEU A 206 13.53 3.80 -1.73
CA LEU A 206 13.09 4.37 -3.00
C LEU A 206 12.78 3.23 -3.97
N SER A 207 11.54 3.09 -4.40
CA SER A 207 11.17 2.23 -5.52
C SER A 207 11.05 3.03 -6.80
N LEU A 208 11.62 2.50 -7.88
CA LEU A 208 11.47 2.99 -9.24
C LEU A 208 10.66 1.97 -10.02
N TRP A 209 9.75 2.41 -10.87
CA TRP A 209 8.91 1.52 -11.66
C TRP A 209 8.69 1.98 -13.10
N ARG A 210 8.48 1.01 -13.99
CA ARG A 210 8.07 1.18 -15.38
C ARG A 210 6.72 0.52 -15.57
N GLY A 211 5.85 1.19 -16.32
CA GLY A 211 4.54 0.67 -16.68
C GLY A 211 4.27 0.74 -18.18
N PRO A 212 3.04 0.38 -18.60
CA PRO A 212 2.63 0.37 -19.99
C PRO A 212 2.67 1.77 -20.61
N GLY A 213 2.83 1.82 -21.93
CA GLY A 213 2.74 3.08 -22.69
C GLY A 213 3.83 4.11 -22.40
N GLY A 214 4.92 3.72 -21.74
CA GLY A 214 6.00 4.63 -21.34
C GLY A 214 5.73 5.39 -20.04
N THR A 215 4.72 4.96 -19.27
CA THR A 215 4.50 5.41 -17.90
C THR A 215 5.67 4.96 -17.03
N SER A 216 6.03 5.79 -16.06
CA SER A 216 7.08 5.47 -15.09
C SER A 216 6.92 6.34 -13.88
N GLY A 217 7.50 5.93 -12.77
CA GLY A 217 7.41 6.70 -11.55
C GLY A 217 8.34 6.19 -10.48
N PHE A 218 8.22 6.81 -9.32
CA PHE A 218 8.85 6.33 -8.11
C PHE A 218 7.91 6.44 -6.93
N LEU A 219 8.25 5.69 -5.90
CA LEU A 219 7.67 5.79 -4.57
C LEU A 219 8.81 5.89 -3.57
N ILE A 220 8.74 6.86 -2.66
CA ILE A 220 9.68 7.04 -1.56
C ILE A 220 8.95 6.77 -0.24
N ALA A 221 9.61 6.03 0.64
CA ALA A 221 9.12 5.80 2.00
C ALA A 221 10.20 6.18 3.01
N LEU A 222 9.84 6.97 4.03
CA LEU A 222 10.70 7.28 5.19
C LEU A 222 10.36 6.43 6.43
N GLY A 223 9.40 5.53 6.28
CA GLY A 223 8.86 4.63 7.29
C GLY A 223 7.65 3.88 6.72
N PRO A 224 6.91 3.13 7.56
CA PRO A 224 5.72 2.41 7.10
C PRO A 224 4.57 3.34 6.70
N ASP A 225 4.43 4.49 7.37
CA ASP A 225 3.28 5.40 7.22
C ASP A 225 3.60 6.71 6.48
N ASP A 226 4.87 6.93 6.13
CA ASP A 226 5.33 8.14 5.42
C ASP A 226 5.78 7.74 4.01
N VAL A 227 4.82 7.74 3.09
CA VAL A 227 4.98 7.30 1.70
C VAL A 227 4.54 8.43 0.78
N SER A 228 5.34 8.70 -0.24
CA SER A 228 4.96 9.61 -1.32
C SER A 228 5.32 9.00 -2.67
N ALA A 229 4.47 9.21 -3.66
CA ALA A 229 4.66 8.68 -5.00
C ALA A 229 4.57 9.79 -6.04
N VAL A 230 5.30 9.62 -7.14
CA VAL A 230 5.23 10.50 -8.30
C VAL A 230 5.29 9.67 -9.56
N ALA A 231 4.32 9.88 -10.44
CA ALA A 231 4.26 9.28 -11.75
C ALA A 231 4.46 10.33 -12.86
N TRP A 232 5.09 9.88 -13.95
CA TRP A 232 5.28 10.62 -15.19
C TRP A 232 4.64 9.89 -16.36
N ASN A 233 4.31 10.67 -17.39
CA ASN A 233 3.71 10.23 -18.64
C ASN A 233 2.43 9.40 -18.44
N THR A 234 1.74 9.67 -17.34
CA THR A 234 0.41 9.14 -17.04
C THR A 234 -0.61 10.27 -17.13
N ASP A 235 -1.79 9.94 -17.63
CA ASP A 235 -2.91 10.87 -17.66
C ASP A 235 -3.64 10.92 -16.29
N TRP A 236 -3.35 9.96 -15.41
CA TRP A 236 -3.90 9.87 -14.04
C TRP A 236 -3.39 10.99 -13.14
N ARG A 237 -4.31 11.62 -12.40
CA ARG A 237 -4.08 12.78 -11.56
C ARG A 237 -4.69 12.58 -10.17
N ASP A 238 -3.86 12.39 -9.16
CA ASP A 238 -4.27 12.44 -7.76
C ASP A 238 -4.31 13.90 -7.29
N LEU A 239 -5.50 14.39 -6.96
CA LEU A 239 -5.70 15.80 -6.60
C LEU A 239 -5.17 16.14 -5.20
N GLU A 240 -4.96 15.15 -4.33
CA GLU A 240 -4.40 15.34 -2.99
C GLU A 240 -2.89 15.55 -3.06
N THR A 241 -2.20 14.78 -3.93
CA THR A 241 -0.74 14.74 -3.99
C THR A 241 -0.13 15.51 -5.17
N ASP A 242 -0.92 15.90 -6.19
CA ASP A 242 -0.40 16.65 -7.36
C ASP A 242 -0.20 18.16 -7.15
N GLY A 243 -0.38 18.65 -5.92
CA GLY A 243 -0.06 20.03 -5.56
C GLY A 243 1.43 20.35 -5.75
N TRP A 244 1.76 21.56 -6.22
CA TRP A 244 3.16 21.97 -6.40
C TRP A 244 3.93 22.01 -5.07
N GLU A 245 3.25 22.30 -3.96
CA GLU A 245 3.81 22.30 -2.60
C GLU A 245 4.21 20.89 -2.18
N HIS A 246 3.32 19.91 -2.38
CA HIS A 246 3.61 18.50 -2.11
C HIS A 246 4.77 17.99 -2.98
N ARG A 247 4.73 18.24 -4.30
CA ARG A 247 5.80 17.84 -5.23
C ARG A 247 7.16 18.49 -4.90
N ASP A 248 7.17 19.72 -4.37
CA ASP A 248 8.39 20.36 -3.85
C ASP A 248 8.91 19.72 -2.57
N ALA A 249 8.00 19.33 -1.68
CA ALA A 249 8.35 18.62 -0.46
C ALA A 249 8.98 17.27 -0.81
N VAL A 250 8.36 16.49 -1.71
CA VAL A 250 8.91 15.22 -2.22
C VAL A 250 10.30 15.39 -2.82
N ALA A 251 10.51 16.41 -3.65
CA ALA A 251 11.84 16.70 -4.21
C ALA A 251 12.88 17.03 -3.12
N THR A 252 12.47 17.74 -2.07
CA THR A 252 13.34 18.07 -0.93
C THR A 252 13.68 16.80 -0.14
N THR A 253 12.68 15.96 0.16
CA THR A 253 12.85 14.66 0.81
C THR A 253 13.80 13.75 0.05
N LEU A 254 13.68 13.67 -1.27
CA LEU A 254 14.59 12.91 -2.12
C LEU A 254 16.03 13.43 -2.02
N ALA A 255 16.23 14.74 -2.10
CA ALA A 255 17.57 15.33 -2.00
C ALA A 255 18.21 15.07 -0.62
N GLU A 256 17.43 15.16 0.45
CA GLU A 256 17.91 15.01 1.83
C GLU A 256 18.20 13.55 2.21
N HIS A 257 17.32 12.61 1.82
CA HIS A 257 17.40 11.23 2.30
C HIS A 257 17.95 10.23 1.29
N VAL A 258 17.82 10.51 -0.01
CA VAL A 258 18.28 9.61 -1.08
C VAL A 258 19.52 10.15 -1.79
N GLY A 259 19.60 11.47 -1.98
CA GLY A 259 20.68 12.14 -2.69
C GLY A 259 22.09 11.72 -2.22
N THR A 260 23.05 11.73 -3.16
CA THR A 260 24.48 11.68 -2.87
C THR A 260 25.12 13.01 -3.17
N GLY A 261 25.78 13.62 -2.18
CA GLY A 261 26.50 14.88 -2.37
C GLY A 261 25.59 16.08 -2.66
N ASP A 262 26.08 17.00 -3.49
CA ASP A 262 25.37 18.23 -3.83
C ASP A 262 24.34 17.98 -4.94
N VAL A 263 23.08 17.76 -4.55
CA VAL A 263 21.94 17.57 -5.47
C VAL A 263 21.50 18.93 -6.04
N ASP A 264 21.33 19.01 -7.37
CA ASP A 264 20.70 20.16 -8.03
C ASP A 264 19.18 20.18 -7.72
N LEU A 265 18.84 20.74 -6.56
CA LEU A 265 17.47 20.79 -6.07
C LEU A 265 16.51 21.58 -6.98
N PRO A 266 16.89 22.73 -7.59
CA PRO A 266 16.06 23.38 -8.59
C PRO A 266 15.68 22.46 -9.76
N GLU A 267 16.64 21.69 -10.28
CA GLU A 267 16.37 20.76 -11.35
C GLU A 267 15.53 19.56 -10.90
N LEU A 268 15.81 19.00 -9.73
CA LEU A 268 15.01 17.92 -9.16
C LEU A 268 13.56 18.34 -8.95
N ARG A 269 13.31 19.56 -8.45
CA ARG A 269 11.96 20.13 -8.35
C ARG A 269 11.29 20.26 -9.71
N ALA A 270 12.02 20.71 -10.74
CA ALA A 270 11.48 20.81 -12.09
C ALA A 270 11.06 19.43 -12.63
N LEU A 271 11.89 18.40 -12.41
CA LEU A 271 11.59 17.02 -12.81
C LEU A 271 10.37 16.46 -12.05
N VAL A 272 10.34 16.59 -10.73
CA VAL A 272 9.26 16.06 -9.87
C VAL A 272 7.94 16.78 -10.12
N ARG A 273 7.95 18.08 -10.42
CA ARG A 273 6.74 18.83 -10.79
C ARG A 273 6.22 18.49 -12.18
N ALA A 274 7.08 18.02 -13.08
CA ALA A 274 6.66 17.67 -14.42
C ALA A 274 5.74 16.45 -14.38
N ARG A 275 4.65 16.49 -15.16
CA ARG A 275 3.81 15.31 -15.42
C ARG A 275 4.23 14.58 -16.69
N THR A 276 4.70 15.33 -17.68
CA THR A 276 5.26 14.78 -18.91
C THR A 276 6.73 15.16 -19.03
N TRP A 277 7.55 14.24 -19.51
CA TRP A 277 8.97 14.46 -19.69
C TRP A 277 9.44 14.03 -21.08
N ASN A 278 10.19 14.91 -21.74
CA ASN A 278 10.81 14.59 -23.03
C ASN A 278 12.08 13.79 -22.79
N GLY A 279 12.00 12.47 -22.95
CA GLY A 279 13.08 11.52 -22.67
C GLY A 279 12.76 10.63 -21.47
N ASP A 280 13.79 10.08 -20.84
CA ASP A 280 13.61 9.18 -19.69
C ASP A 280 13.70 9.95 -18.35
N PRO A 281 12.57 10.15 -17.64
CA PRO A 281 12.57 10.85 -16.36
C PRO A 281 13.30 10.06 -15.26
N LEU A 282 13.27 8.72 -15.28
CA LEU A 282 13.97 7.88 -14.30
C LEU A 282 15.48 7.94 -14.49
N ALA A 283 15.96 7.99 -15.74
CA ALA A 283 17.37 8.26 -16.02
C ALA A 283 17.81 9.61 -15.47
N ARG A 284 16.98 10.66 -15.62
CA ARG A 284 17.29 11.98 -15.06
C ARG A 284 17.27 11.97 -13.53
N LEU A 285 16.29 11.32 -12.92
CA LEU A 285 16.18 11.17 -11.47
C LEU A 285 17.40 10.44 -10.90
N ALA A 286 17.76 9.29 -11.49
CA ALA A 286 18.89 8.49 -11.06
C ALA A 286 20.20 9.29 -11.14
N PHE A 287 20.38 10.08 -12.20
CA PHE A 287 21.53 10.98 -12.33
C PHE A 287 21.55 12.05 -11.22
N LEU A 288 20.43 12.74 -10.99
CA LEU A 288 20.34 13.83 -10.00
C LEU A 288 20.58 13.36 -8.56
N LEU A 289 20.13 12.15 -8.23
CA LEU A 289 20.30 11.55 -6.90
C LEU A 289 21.64 10.80 -6.77
N GLY A 290 22.36 10.59 -7.88
CA GLY A 290 23.55 9.75 -7.93
C GLY A 290 23.28 8.30 -7.54
N LEU A 291 22.18 7.73 -8.06
CA LEU A 291 21.88 6.32 -7.91
C LEU A 291 22.88 5.46 -8.71
N PRO A 292 23.17 4.22 -8.28
CA PRO A 292 24.04 3.33 -9.04
C PRO A 292 23.52 3.14 -10.48
N PRO A 293 24.37 3.22 -11.53
CA PRO A 293 23.93 3.05 -12.92
C PRO A 293 23.25 1.72 -13.19
N THR A 294 23.65 0.68 -12.45
CA THR A 294 23.08 -0.67 -12.51
C THR A 294 21.62 -0.73 -12.09
N THR A 295 21.11 0.25 -11.33
CA THR A 295 19.69 0.29 -10.94
C THR A 295 18.76 0.29 -12.15
N LEU A 296 19.04 1.15 -13.14
CA LEU A 296 18.19 1.23 -14.34
C LEU A 296 18.40 0.01 -15.23
N ALA A 297 19.63 -0.50 -15.32
CA ALA A 297 19.88 -1.77 -16.02
C ALA A 297 19.06 -2.93 -15.43
N MET A 298 18.95 -3.00 -14.10
CA MET A 298 18.10 -4.00 -13.42
C MET A 298 16.61 -3.78 -13.65
N LEU A 299 16.15 -2.53 -13.60
CA LEU A 299 14.76 -2.17 -13.83
C LEU A 299 14.33 -2.48 -15.26
N ASP A 300 15.22 -2.23 -16.22
CA ASP A 300 14.92 -2.34 -17.64
C ASP A 300 15.28 -3.73 -18.24
N ASP A 301 15.75 -4.69 -17.42
CA ASP A 301 16.21 -6.02 -17.84
C ASP A 301 17.33 -5.99 -18.89
N HIS A 302 18.26 -5.03 -18.74
CA HIS A 302 19.40 -4.91 -19.65
C HIS A 302 20.44 -6.00 -19.40
N ASP A 303 21.18 -6.41 -20.44
CA ASP A 303 22.24 -7.44 -20.34
C ASP A 303 23.37 -7.08 -19.35
N ASP A 304 23.53 -5.78 -19.06
CA ASP A 304 24.50 -5.26 -18.10
C ASP A 304 23.99 -5.29 -16.64
N ALA A 305 22.78 -5.80 -16.40
CA ALA A 305 22.24 -5.93 -15.07
C ALA A 305 23.07 -6.91 -14.22
N PRO A 306 23.37 -6.57 -12.95
CA PRO A 306 24.04 -7.48 -12.05
C PRO A 306 23.18 -8.73 -11.81
N ALA A 307 23.85 -9.87 -11.60
CA ALA A 307 23.17 -11.10 -11.24
C ALA A 307 22.45 -10.95 -9.89
N LEU A 308 21.17 -11.34 -9.86
CA LEU A 308 20.35 -11.29 -8.67
C LEU A 308 20.46 -12.59 -7.87
N GLU A 309 20.63 -12.46 -6.57
CA GLU A 309 20.42 -13.56 -5.64
C GLU A 309 18.92 -13.82 -5.52
N LEU A 310 18.47 -15.01 -5.90
CA LEU A 310 17.08 -15.40 -5.66
C LEU A 310 16.94 -15.77 -4.18
N VAL A 311 16.14 -15.00 -3.47
CA VAL A 311 16.04 -15.09 -2.02
C VAL A 311 15.07 -16.20 -1.61
N GLU A 312 15.47 -17.04 -0.66
CA GLU A 312 14.57 -18.06 -0.11
C GLU A 312 13.51 -17.44 0.80
N PRO A 313 12.22 -17.73 0.57
CA PRO A 313 11.12 -17.14 1.34
C PRO A 313 11.21 -17.56 2.81
N ALA A 314 10.95 -16.60 3.69
CA ALA A 314 10.87 -16.85 5.11
C ALA A 314 9.61 -16.22 5.69
N SER A 315 8.84 -17.00 6.46
CA SER A 315 7.73 -16.46 7.24
C SER A 315 8.23 -15.37 8.17
N MET A 316 7.52 -14.24 8.24
CA MET A 316 7.82 -13.11 9.13
C MET A 316 8.09 -13.57 10.58
N TRP A 317 7.35 -14.56 11.07
CA TRP A 317 7.58 -15.14 12.39
C TRP A 317 8.92 -15.86 12.53
N ARG A 318 9.36 -16.59 11.50
CA ARG A 318 10.68 -17.25 11.48
C ARG A 318 11.80 -16.23 11.36
N VAL A 319 11.61 -15.18 10.57
CA VAL A 319 12.57 -14.09 10.43
C VAL A 319 12.74 -13.34 11.74
N VAL A 320 11.65 -12.96 12.42
CA VAL A 320 11.68 -12.35 13.74
C VAL A 320 12.33 -13.29 14.76
N TRP A 321 12.03 -14.59 14.70
CA TRP A 321 12.62 -15.60 15.59
C TRP A 321 14.13 -15.81 15.35
N ASP A 322 14.58 -15.80 14.10
CA ASP A 322 15.99 -15.97 13.74
C ASP A 322 16.79 -14.68 13.91
N ALA A 323 16.21 -13.52 13.61
CA ALA A 323 16.76 -12.22 13.99
C ALA A 323 16.84 -12.08 15.52
N ALA A 324 15.85 -12.55 16.28
CA ALA A 324 15.94 -12.63 17.74
C ALA A 324 17.01 -13.61 18.23
N LYS A 325 17.47 -14.57 17.42
CA LYS A 325 18.65 -15.40 17.72
C LYS A 325 19.96 -14.73 17.32
N GLU A 326 20.00 -13.94 16.24
CA GLU A 326 21.21 -13.29 15.72
C GLU A 326 21.52 -11.95 16.40
N THR A 327 20.51 -11.13 16.70
CA THR A 327 20.61 -9.92 17.56
C THR A 327 21.04 -10.25 19.00
N ASN A 328 21.14 -11.54 19.35
CA ASN A 328 21.75 -12.00 20.60
C ASN A 328 23.28 -12.03 20.57
N ARG A 329 23.94 -11.63 19.47
CA ARG A 329 25.41 -11.58 19.41
C ARG A 329 26.01 -10.24 19.83
N GLU A 330 25.29 -9.13 19.78
CA GLU A 330 25.78 -7.84 20.31
C GLU A 330 24.71 -7.09 21.12
N PRO A 331 24.97 -6.76 22.39
CA PRO A 331 23.99 -6.02 23.20
C PRO A 331 23.96 -4.54 22.79
N TRP A 332 22.84 -4.09 22.22
CA TRP A 332 22.51 -2.67 21.97
C TRP A 332 22.53 -1.79 23.23
N ILE A 333 22.45 -2.40 24.42
CA ILE A 333 22.64 -1.74 25.71
C ILE A 333 23.98 -2.19 26.29
N THR A 334 25.03 -1.37 26.14
CA THR A 334 26.37 -1.67 26.67
C THR A 334 26.48 -1.46 28.19
N ALA A 335 25.55 -0.71 28.78
CA ALA A 335 25.55 -0.38 30.20
C ALA A 335 24.93 -1.51 31.06
N ARG A 336 25.77 -2.25 31.78
CA ARG A 336 25.37 -3.35 32.68
C ARG A 336 24.30 -3.00 33.71
N TRP A 337 24.35 -1.78 34.26
CA TRP A 337 23.37 -1.34 35.25
C TRP A 337 21.97 -1.23 34.64
N LEU A 338 21.87 -0.77 33.39
CA LEU A 338 20.59 -0.63 32.68
C LEU A 338 20.03 -2.01 32.28
N GLN A 339 20.88 -2.94 31.84
CA GLN A 339 20.48 -4.33 31.59
C GLN A 339 19.93 -5.00 32.87
N LEU A 340 20.59 -4.77 34.00
CA LEU A 340 20.14 -5.29 35.30
C LEU A 340 18.81 -4.66 35.71
N THR A 341 18.63 -3.35 35.52
CA THR A 341 17.37 -2.66 35.80
C THR A 341 16.21 -3.21 34.96
N ILE A 342 16.44 -3.43 33.66
CA ILE A 342 15.42 -4.00 32.75
C ILE A 342 15.12 -5.44 33.11
N ALA A 343 16.14 -6.25 33.43
CA ALA A 343 15.94 -7.63 33.88
C ALA A 343 15.13 -7.71 35.17
N VAL A 344 15.43 -6.83 36.14
CA VAL A 344 14.66 -6.72 37.39
C VAL A 344 13.22 -6.29 37.09
N ALA A 345 13.00 -5.30 36.22
CA ALA A 345 11.66 -4.88 35.82
C ALA A 345 10.88 -6.03 35.15
N ALA A 346 11.49 -6.78 34.24
CA ALA A 346 10.88 -7.95 33.61
C ALA A 346 10.55 -9.07 34.61
N ILE A 347 11.41 -9.33 35.60
CA ILE A 347 11.11 -10.26 36.71
C ILE A 347 9.91 -9.78 37.51
N LEU A 348 9.87 -8.49 37.87
CA LEU A 348 8.77 -7.92 38.65
C LEU A 348 7.45 -7.99 37.88
N ILE A 349 7.45 -7.66 36.59
CA ILE A 349 6.28 -7.77 35.72
C ILE A 349 5.85 -9.25 35.58
N GLY A 350 6.79 -10.16 35.41
CA GLY A 350 6.51 -11.61 35.36
C GLY A 350 5.91 -12.16 36.65
N LEU A 351 6.38 -11.68 37.81
CA LEU A 351 5.81 -12.03 39.12
C LEU A 351 4.40 -11.48 39.32
N VAL A 352 4.15 -10.24 38.88
CA VAL A 352 2.80 -9.64 38.89
C VAL A 352 1.86 -10.42 37.97
N ALA A 353 2.30 -10.77 36.76
CA ALA A 353 1.53 -11.61 35.84
C ALA A 353 1.24 -12.99 36.44
N LEU A 354 2.22 -13.61 37.10
CA LEU A 354 2.02 -14.90 37.76
C LEU A 354 1.01 -14.80 38.91
N ALA A 355 1.08 -13.75 39.73
CA ALA A 355 0.12 -13.50 40.80
C ALA A 355 -1.28 -13.23 40.23
N ALA A 356 -1.39 -12.44 39.17
CA ALA A 356 -2.65 -12.18 38.48
C ALA A 356 -3.24 -13.45 37.86
N ALA A 357 -2.42 -14.33 37.26
CA ALA A 357 -2.85 -15.63 36.78
C ALA A 357 -3.35 -16.53 37.91
N ALA A 358 -2.64 -16.58 39.05
CA ALA A 358 -3.06 -17.33 40.22
C ALA A 358 -4.39 -16.82 40.79
N THR A 359 -4.58 -15.49 40.83
CA THR A 359 -5.86 -14.86 41.18
C THR A 359 -6.96 -15.24 40.19
N GLY A 360 -6.70 -15.15 38.88
CA GLY A 360 -7.65 -15.56 37.83
C GLY A 360 -8.07 -17.03 37.95
N TYR A 361 -7.11 -17.94 38.19
CA TYR A 361 -7.42 -19.35 38.46
C TYR A 361 -8.26 -19.54 39.74
N ALA A 362 -8.01 -18.78 40.80
CA ALA A 362 -8.81 -18.83 42.03
C ALA A 362 -10.24 -18.31 41.80
N VAL A 363 -10.40 -17.24 41.03
CA VAL A 363 -11.71 -16.70 40.61
C VAL A 363 -12.48 -17.74 39.79
N ILE A 364 -11.83 -18.34 38.78
CA ILE A 364 -12.43 -19.39 37.95
C ILE A 364 -12.83 -20.61 38.79
N ALA A 365 -11.97 -21.07 39.69
CA ALA A 365 -12.22 -22.26 40.51
C ALA A 365 -13.31 -22.05 41.58
N THR A 366 -13.58 -20.80 41.95
CA THR A 366 -14.58 -20.43 42.95
C THR A 366 -15.84 -19.83 42.35
N ASP A 367 -15.95 -19.84 41.01
CA ASP A 367 -17.06 -19.24 40.27
C ASP A 367 -17.32 -17.78 40.68
N GLY A 368 -16.26 -16.98 40.78
CA GLY A 368 -16.33 -15.56 41.15
C GLY A 368 -16.30 -15.26 42.65
N ALA A 369 -16.52 -16.24 43.52
CA ALA A 369 -16.60 -16.00 44.97
C ALA A 369 -15.29 -15.49 45.60
N PHE A 370 -14.12 -15.74 44.99
CA PHE A 370 -12.83 -15.30 45.51
C PHE A 370 -12.65 -13.77 45.54
N VAL A 371 -13.32 -13.04 44.65
CA VAL A 371 -13.28 -11.57 44.56
C VAL A 371 -14.66 -10.92 44.69
N ASP A 372 -15.66 -11.69 45.15
CA ASP A 372 -17.03 -11.23 45.35
C ASP A 372 -17.69 -10.71 44.05
N GLN A 373 -17.46 -11.42 42.93
CA GLN A 373 -18.08 -11.16 41.64
C GLN A 373 -19.21 -12.16 41.33
N ASP A 374 -20.22 -11.71 40.59
CA ASP A 374 -21.38 -12.52 40.18
C ASP A 374 -21.00 -13.46 39.02
N GLY A 375 -20.34 -14.58 39.34
CA GLY A 375 -19.94 -15.61 38.40
C GLY A 375 -18.69 -15.29 37.57
N VAL A 376 -18.26 -16.25 36.77
CA VAL A 376 -17.09 -16.13 35.87
C VAL A 376 -17.56 -15.82 34.45
N ASP A 377 -16.92 -14.85 33.79
CA ASP A 377 -17.23 -14.49 32.40
C ASP A 377 -16.09 -14.83 31.41
N ALA A 378 -16.30 -14.54 30.12
CA ALA A 378 -15.29 -14.79 29.08
C ALA A 378 -14.04 -13.91 29.22
N GLY A 379 -14.17 -12.73 29.84
CA GLY A 379 -13.07 -11.83 30.14
C GLY A 379 -12.11 -12.42 31.16
N ASP A 380 -12.64 -13.08 32.20
CA ASP A 380 -11.84 -13.75 33.24
C ASP A 380 -10.96 -14.87 32.66
N TRP A 381 -11.50 -15.65 31.73
CA TRP A 381 -10.74 -16.68 31.01
C TRP A 381 -9.66 -16.09 30.12
N ALA A 382 -9.99 -15.07 29.32
CA ALA A 382 -9.04 -14.41 28.44
C ALA A 382 -7.89 -13.76 29.22
N PHE A 383 -8.21 -13.06 30.31
CA PHE A 383 -7.23 -12.43 31.19
C PHE A 383 -6.32 -13.46 31.87
N THR A 384 -6.88 -14.56 32.38
CA THR A 384 -6.11 -15.64 33.03
C THR A 384 -5.13 -16.30 32.04
N VAL A 385 -5.58 -16.59 30.82
CA VAL A 385 -4.73 -17.16 29.76
C VAL A 385 -3.61 -16.19 29.39
N MET A 386 -3.94 -14.91 29.16
CA MET A 386 -2.96 -13.87 28.83
C MET A 386 -1.87 -13.76 29.89
N MET A 387 -2.24 -13.70 31.17
CA MET A 387 -1.29 -13.60 32.28
C MET A 387 -0.44 -14.87 32.46
N THR A 388 -1.02 -16.03 32.20
CA THR A 388 -0.32 -17.33 32.24
C THR A 388 0.76 -17.43 31.16
N VAL A 389 0.54 -16.83 29.99
CA VAL A 389 1.53 -16.76 28.91
C VAL A 389 2.56 -15.64 29.15
N ALA A 390 2.13 -14.49 29.66
CA ALA A 390 3.00 -13.35 29.93
C ALA A 390 4.06 -13.65 31.00
N ALA A 391 3.72 -14.41 32.04
CA ALA A 391 4.66 -14.75 33.13
C ALA A 391 5.93 -15.50 32.66
N PRO A 392 5.85 -16.64 31.95
CA PRO A 392 7.04 -17.35 31.47
C PRO A 392 7.81 -16.56 30.40
N LEU A 393 7.12 -15.75 29.58
CA LEU A 393 7.75 -14.95 28.54
C LEU A 393 8.60 -13.83 29.14
N ASN A 394 8.08 -13.12 30.15
CA ASN A 394 8.83 -12.12 30.91
C ASN A 394 10.02 -12.74 31.68
N LEU A 395 9.83 -13.93 32.27
CA LEU A 395 10.90 -14.63 32.97
C LEU A 395 12.00 -15.09 31.99
N TRP A 396 11.62 -15.56 30.81
CA TRP A 396 12.57 -15.92 29.75
C TRP A 396 13.37 -14.68 29.29
N CYS A 397 12.72 -13.55 29.05
CA CYS A 397 13.39 -12.28 28.73
C CYS A 397 14.39 -11.86 29.82
N ALA A 398 14.00 -11.95 31.09
CA ALA A 398 14.89 -11.63 32.21
C ALA A 398 16.11 -12.56 32.28
N VAL A 399 15.92 -13.87 32.10
CA VAL A 399 17.00 -14.86 32.08
C VAL A 399 17.98 -14.57 30.94
N GLN A 400 17.47 -14.19 29.77
CA GLN A 400 18.31 -13.82 28.63
C GLN A 400 19.15 -12.56 28.91
N LEU A 401 18.58 -11.57 29.58
CA LEU A 401 19.29 -10.34 29.97
C LEU A 401 20.36 -10.60 31.05
N ILE A 402 20.05 -11.43 32.06
CA ILE A 402 21.00 -11.77 33.15
C ILE A 402 22.17 -12.61 32.65
N ARG A 403 21.89 -13.60 31.78
CA ARG A 403 22.95 -14.43 31.16
C ARG A 403 23.93 -13.60 30.33
N ARG A 404 23.49 -12.47 29.76
CA ARG A 404 24.34 -11.55 29.00
C ARG A 404 25.16 -10.61 29.88
N GLY A 405 24.64 -10.22 31.04
CA GLY A 405 25.36 -9.35 31.99
C GLY A 405 26.52 -10.05 32.73
N THR A 406 26.50 -11.38 32.81
CA THR A 406 27.43 -12.21 33.60
C THR A 406 28.60 -12.80 32.82
N PHE A 407 28.55 -12.83 31.48
CA PHE A 407 29.65 -13.26 30.61
C PHE A 407 30.23 -12.06 29.85
N PHE A 408 31.02 -11.21 30.53
CA PHE A 408 32.12 -10.42 29.95
C PHE A 408 33.09 -9.97 31.04
#